data_AF-R7D4F7-F1
#
_entry.id   AF-R7D4F7-F1
#
_cell.length_a   1.000
_cell.length_b   1.000
_cell.length_c   1.000
_cell.angle_alpha   90.00
_cell.angle_beta   90.00
_cell.angle_gamma   90.00
#
_symmetry.space_group_name_H-M   'P 1'
#
loop_
_entity.id
_entity.type
_entity.pdbx_description
1 polymer ?
#
loop_
_entity_poly.entity_id
_entity_poly.type
_entity_poly.pdbx_seq_one_letter_code
_entity_poly.pdbx_strand_id
1 'polypeptide(L)'
;MSEDIKTPDSQVDVDEMKKTDAEQDNLDQVEGIEATASDAARPEGAVLEDDLAEANDNHDDDERTDNASEPAGEEADTDEQIAPGKEDGQQDSTPLDLDGVPVLDDVSATVSDTENIPRFLTRDQYEQVGDDPDPLPTGFEVIDGGISATGGAQTPTVPDEESVPKEALPAKPEDGAAQAVAKAGAAIADAAASVGSMLSQGMGAVREVSAARRAHSEARDHLDELSQVIEENEDELTHRRDVEANYAQIVAEQTARQASCLESVRAAVAAQQAIAKTIDDLKQSLSAMKDADKATEKRLKSALDAAESQEASAREGANRLVRRVTDAQRGLESAKADRETNLAAARKAVESAQARLNALREEFAEIQRNPSANSAAYSVRGTELENDISDAAEQLRTAQEQLPRLTAELDQSIADAEAVVAEANKPIEEARSSFRDVSNATAEARDALDAARKDAETRQKELRSQINEQEKALKNQQKAQQEAQDDADNAAEILADANDIHAHPEITQQLAARIDSDKQYQAQQMQQVESLAATEKNVREQTRTSRLKFVGIVAAIVVAVALLIFCWTTFMK
;
A
#
# COMPACT_ATOMS: atom_id res chain seq x y z
N MET A 1 45.53 -0.28 55.22
CA MET A 1 46.19 -1.52 54.78
C MET A 1 45.76 -1.69 53.33
N SER A 2 46.30 -0.91 52.41
CA SER A 2 47.64 -1.06 51.80
C SER A 2 47.73 -2.41 51.11
N GLU A 3 47.59 -2.43 49.79
CA GLU A 3 48.34 -3.34 48.92
C GLU A 3 48.36 -2.82 47.47
N ASP A 4 49.60 -2.59 47.01
CA ASP A 4 50.05 -2.21 45.69
C ASP A 4 49.96 -3.36 44.69
N ILE A 5 49.51 -3.11 43.44
CA ILE A 5 49.97 -3.87 42.26
C ILE A 5 50.08 -2.95 41.02
N LYS A 6 51.29 -2.42 40.82
CA LYS A 6 52.16 -2.51 39.61
C LYS A 6 51.53 -2.33 38.21
N THR A 7 51.93 -1.26 37.53
CA THR A 7 51.83 -1.06 36.06
C THR A 7 53.22 -0.72 35.51
N PRO A 8 53.66 -1.24 34.34
CA PRO A 8 54.99 -0.96 33.82
C PRO A 8 55.03 0.19 32.80
N ASP A 9 56.20 0.84 32.80
CA ASP A 9 56.74 1.82 31.85
C ASP A 9 56.66 1.43 30.36
N SER A 10 56.43 2.43 29.50
CA SER A 10 57.28 2.63 28.32
C SER A 10 57.31 4.10 27.89
N GLN A 11 58.47 4.72 28.06
CA GLN A 11 58.91 5.97 27.44
C GLN A 11 59.01 5.83 25.92
N VAL A 12 58.64 6.90 25.18
CA VAL A 12 59.31 7.28 23.93
C VAL A 12 59.43 8.81 23.89
N ASP A 13 60.63 9.24 23.51
CA ASP A 13 61.26 10.54 23.67
C ASP A 13 60.66 11.70 22.86
N VAL A 14 60.87 12.89 23.41
CA VAL A 14 60.75 14.22 22.79
C VAL A 14 62.15 14.78 22.63
N ASP A 15 62.52 15.21 21.42
CA ASP A 15 63.52 16.25 21.09
C ASP A 15 63.69 16.27 19.55
N GLU A 16 64.05 17.32 18.83
CA GLU A 16 64.01 18.77 18.98
C GLU A 16 64.50 19.34 17.61
N MET A 17 63.89 20.41 17.11
CA MET A 17 64.44 21.50 16.27
C MET A 17 65.42 21.27 15.10
N LYS A 18 65.08 21.87 13.94
CA LYS A 18 65.69 23.10 13.35
C LYS A 18 65.06 23.41 11.97
N LYS A 19 64.38 24.56 11.78
CA LYS A 19 64.88 25.89 11.31
C LYS A 19 65.42 25.81 9.86
N THR A 20 64.86 26.51 8.87
CA THR A 20 65.22 27.91 8.53
C THR A 20 64.17 28.70 7.74
N ASP A 21 64.15 30.00 8.03
CA ASP A 21 63.46 31.11 7.36
C ASP A 21 63.90 31.37 5.89
N ALA A 22 63.02 31.98 5.09
CA ALA A 22 63.35 33.06 4.13
C ALA A 22 62.09 33.74 3.56
N GLU A 23 62.03 35.05 3.70
CA GLU A 23 61.08 36.02 3.12
C GLU A 23 61.18 36.09 1.58
N GLN A 24 60.08 36.45 0.88
CA GLN A 24 59.96 37.69 0.09
C GLN A 24 58.75 37.72 -0.86
N ASP A 25 58.15 38.92 -0.95
CA ASP A 25 57.15 39.44 -1.86
C ASP A 25 57.24 38.98 -3.33
N ASN A 26 56.08 38.82 -3.98
CA ASN A 26 55.71 39.68 -5.11
C ASN A 26 54.21 39.64 -5.45
N LEU A 27 53.70 40.85 -5.71
CA LEU A 27 52.39 41.20 -6.22
C LEU A 27 52.17 40.79 -7.70
N ASP A 28 50.90 40.89 -8.10
CA ASP A 28 50.37 41.15 -9.45
C ASP A 28 50.35 40.03 -10.50
N GLN A 29 49.16 39.45 -10.70
CA GLN A 29 48.43 39.58 -11.98
C GLN A 29 47.01 39.01 -11.90
N VAL A 30 46.03 39.92 -12.00
CA VAL A 30 44.64 39.65 -12.35
C VAL A 30 44.38 40.30 -13.71
N GLU A 31 44.30 39.49 -14.76
CA GLU A 31 43.68 39.75 -16.06
C GLU A 31 43.22 38.37 -16.57
N GLY A 32 42.09 38.13 -17.22
CA GLY A 32 41.02 38.97 -17.71
C GLY A 32 39.89 38.04 -18.17
N ILE A 33 38.68 38.59 -18.24
CA ILE A 33 37.49 37.94 -18.75
C ILE A 33 37.47 38.14 -20.26
N GLU A 34 37.42 37.10 -21.08
CA GLU A 34 36.76 37.13 -22.39
C GLU A 34 36.17 35.77 -22.75
N ALA A 35 34.95 35.83 -23.27
CA ALA A 35 34.14 34.71 -23.73
C ALA A 35 34.23 34.60 -25.26
N THR A 36 34.42 33.39 -25.80
CA THR A 36 33.91 33.03 -27.14
C THR A 36 33.61 31.53 -27.26
N ALA A 37 32.33 31.26 -27.45
CA ALA A 37 31.62 30.20 -28.17
C ALA A 37 32.36 29.09 -28.96
N SER A 38 31.75 27.89 -28.87
CA SER A 38 31.46 26.92 -29.95
C SER A 38 32.41 25.75 -30.27
N ASP A 39 31.83 24.55 -30.09
CA ASP A 39 31.77 23.42 -31.04
C ASP A 39 32.74 22.22 -30.89
N ALA A 40 32.10 21.06 -31.05
CA ALA A 40 32.59 19.73 -31.45
C ALA A 40 33.20 18.72 -30.44
N ALA A 41 32.63 17.50 -30.55
CA ALA A 41 33.24 16.16 -30.39
C ALA A 41 33.07 15.37 -29.06
N ARG A 42 31.94 14.65 -29.01
CA ARG A 42 31.74 13.20 -28.72
C ARG A 42 32.90 12.40 -28.07
N PRO A 43 32.66 11.65 -26.96
CA PRO A 43 33.58 10.62 -26.49
C PRO A 43 33.34 9.26 -27.19
N GLU A 44 34.41 8.62 -27.64
CA GLU A 44 34.47 7.20 -27.98
C GLU A 44 34.79 6.36 -26.74
N GLY A 45 34.17 5.17 -26.67
CA GLY A 45 34.87 3.96 -26.25
C GLY A 45 34.65 3.48 -24.81
N ALA A 46 33.68 2.59 -24.62
CA ALA A 46 33.93 1.28 -23.98
C ALA A 46 32.69 0.38 -24.16
N VAL A 47 32.85 -0.58 -25.07
CA VAL A 47 32.00 -1.76 -25.24
C VAL A 47 32.40 -2.78 -24.17
N LEU A 48 31.43 -3.29 -23.41
CA LEU A 48 31.45 -4.67 -22.89
C LEU A 48 30.01 -5.21 -22.96
N GLU A 49 29.82 -6.11 -23.93
CA GLU A 49 28.77 -7.12 -23.96
C GLU A 49 29.06 -8.15 -22.87
N ASP A 50 28.06 -8.57 -22.09
CA ASP A 50 27.51 -9.93 -22.19
C ASP A 50 26.48 -10.26 -21.08
N ASP A 51 25.52 -11.08 -21.51
CA ASP A 51 24.69 -12.04 -20.76
C ASP A 51 23.35 -11.63 -20.09
N LEU A 52 22.30 -11.69 -20.93
CA LEU A 52 21.20 -12.68 -20.90
C LEU A 52 20.45 -12.99 -19.59
N ALA A 53 19.16 -12.62 -19.55
CA ALA A 53 17.97 -13.50 -19.37
C ALA A 53 16.76 -12.63 -18.93
N GLU A 54 15.81 -12.34 -19.82
CA GLU A 54 14.57 -13.10 -20.05
C GLU A 54 13.55 -12.99 -18.90
N ALA A 55 12.54 -12.13 -19.07
CA ALA A 55 11.13 -12.42 -18.75
C ALA A 55 10.23 -11.25 -19.18
N ASN A 56 9.52 -11.53 -20.27
CA ASN A 56 8.28 -10.94 -20.73
C ASN A 56 7.22 -10.89 -19.60
N ASP A 57 6.59 -9.74 -19.33
CA ASP A 57 5.13 -9.66 -19.40
C ASP A 57 4.59 -8.22 -19.46
N ASN A 58 3.45 -8.13 -20.12
CA ASN A 58 2.73 -6.97 -20.61
C ASN A 58 2.14 -6.09 -19.49
N HIS A 59 2.13 -4.76 -19.68
CA HIS A 59 0.88 -4.02 -19.60
C HIS A 59 0.93 -2.68 -20.33
N ASP A 60 -0.18 -2.43 -21.03
CA ASP A 60 -0.51 -1.34 -21.92
C ASP A 60 -0.81 0.00 -21.20
N ASP A 61 -0.95 1.03 -22.03
CA ASP A 61 -1.70 2.30 -21.84
C ASP A 61 -1.02 3.44 -21.07
N ASP A 62 -0.37 4.37 -21.81
CA ASP A 62 -1.06 5.58 -22.28
C ASP A 62 -0.09 6.50 -23.06
N GLU A 63 -0.12 6.40 -24.39
CA GLU A 63 0.31 7.49 -25.26
C GLU A 63 -0.85 8.47 -25.43
N ARG A 64 -0.62 9.74 -25.08
CA ARG A 64 -1.25 10.84 -25.82
C ARG A 64 -0.32 12.03 -25.93
N THR A 65 0.38 12.03 -27.05
CA THR A 65 0.96 13.22 -27.65
C THR A 65 -0.16 13.99 -28.34
N ASP A 66 -0.22 15.31 -28.15
CA ASP A 66 -0.84 16.22 -29.11
C ASP A 66 -0.05 17.52 -29.09
N ASN A 67 0.64 17.76 -30.21
CA ASN A 67 1.39 18.97 -30.52
C ASN A 67 0.63 19.70 -31.65
N ALA A 68 0.33 20.98 -31.47
CA ALA A 68 -0.02 21.89 -32.55
C ALA A 68 0.34 23.35 -32.19
N SER A 69 1.35 23.86 -32.89
CA SER A 69 1.69 25.28 -33.13
C SER A 69 0.49 26.02 -33.77
N GLU A 70 0.25 27.33 -33.60
CA GLU A 70 1.04 28.50 -34.05
C GLU A 70 0.46 29.84 -33.48
N PRO A 71 1.16 31.00 -33.65
CA PRO A 71 1.00 32.21 -32.85
C PRO A 71 0.27 33.37 -33.55
N ALA A 72 -0.23 34.33 -32.76
CA ALA A 72 -0.54 35.69 -33.22
C ALA A 72 -0.32 36.68 -32.05
N GLY A 73 0.55 37.67 -32.26
CA GLY A 73 0.64 38.84 -31.39
C GLY A 73 -0.39 39.89 -31.80
N GLU A 74 -0.67 40.83 -30.90
CA GLU A 74 -0.73 42.27 -31.20
C GLU A 74 -0.80 43.05 -29.88
N GLU A 75 -0.11 44.18 -29.86
CA GLU A 75 0.03 45.09 -28.73
C GLU A 75 -1.21 45.96 -28.51
N ALA A 76 -1.40 46.45 -27.29
CA ALA A 76 -1.90 47.80 -27.04
C ALA A 76 -1.65 48.22 -25.58
N ASP A 77 -0.77 49.21 -25.44
CA ASP A 77 -0.65 50.12 -24.32
C ASP A 77 -2.01 50.68 -23.86
N THR A 78 -2.13 50.94 -22.55
CA THR A 78 -2.55 52.26 -22.07
C THR A 78 -2.18 52.44 -20.60
N ASP A 79 -1.29 53.42 -20.40
CA ASP A 79 -1.11 54.19 -19.17
C ASP A 79 -2.45 54.62 -18.55
N GLU A 80 -2.58 54.46 -17.22
CA GLU A 80 -3.19 55.51 -16.42
C GLU A 80 -2.56 55.54 -15.03
N GLN A 81 -1.76 56.57 -14.82
CA GLN A 81 -1.06 56.89 -13.59
C GLN A 81 -1.66 58.20 -13.05
N ILE A 82 -1.63 58.33 -11.72
CA ILE A 82 -1.68 59.58 -10.92
C ILE A 82 -3.05 59.97 -10.33
N ALA A 83 -3.19 59.62 -9.05
CA ALA A 83 -3.94 60.39 -8.06
C ALA A 83 -3.14 61.63 -7.60
N PRO A 84 -3.81 62.64 -7.01
CA PRO A 84 -3.22 63.27 -5.83
C PRO A 84 -4.20 63.62 -4.71
N GLY A 85 -3.77 63.27 -3.48
CA GLY A 85 -3.85 64.14 -2.31
C GLY A 85 -5.15 64.18 -1.49
N LYS A 86 -5.06 63.74 -0.23
CA LYS A 86 -5.15 64.62 0.95
C LYS A 86 -4.85 63.87 2.26
N GLU A 87 -3.98 64.49 3.06
CA GLU A 87 -3.73 64.22 4.47
C GLU A 87 -4.89 64.66 5.36
N ASP A 88 -5.03 63.99 6.50
CA ASP A 88 -5.52 64.39 7.83
C ASP A 88 -5.81 63.06 8.56
N GLY A 89 -5.29 62.66 9.71
CA GLY A 89 -4.88 63.38 10.90
C GLY A 89 -5.60 62.75 12.10
N GLN A 90 -4.82 62.25 13.08
CA GLN A 90 -5.18 62.06 14.50
C GLN A 90 -5.78 60.72 15.01
N GLN A 91 -4.89 59.96 15.69
CA GLN A 91 -4.97 59.33 17.03
C GLN A 91 -6.36 59.22 17.72
N ASP A 92 -6.69 58.04 18.28
CA ASP A 92 -6.75 57.83 19.75
C ASP A 92 -6.94 56.33 20.11
N SER A 93 -6.88 56.07 21.41
CA SER A 93 -6.44 54.89 22.13
C SER A 93 -7.55 53.90 22.50
N THR A 94 -7.11 52.76 23.04
CA THR A 94 -7.78 51.54 23.53
C THR A 94 -8.77 51.73 24.71
N PRO A 95 -9.17 50.69 25.47
CA PRO A 95 -10.25 49.72 25.26
C PRO A 95 -11.30 49.74 26.41
N LEU A 96 -12.51 49.22 26.25
CA LEU A 96 -13.41 48.97 27.40
C LEU A 96 -14.22 47.68 27.27
N ASP A 97 -14.03 46.83 28.28
CA ASP A 97 -14.92 45.79 28.78
C ASP A 97 -16.35 46.29 29.04
N LEU A 98 -17.33 45.38 28.99
CA LEU A 98 -18.27 45.11 30.09
C LEU A 98 -19.30 44.02 29.72
N ASP A 99 -19.27 42.96 30.54
CA ASP A 99 -20.36 42.14 31.10
C ASP A 99 -21.77 42.13 30.48
N GLY A 100 -22.33 40.90 30.39
CA GLY A 100 -23.78 40.71 30.40
C GLY A 100 -24.29 39.38 29.84
N VAL A 101 -24.21 38.30 30.64
CA VAL A 101 -24.96 37.04 30.44
C VAL A 101 -26.47 37.31 30.62
N PRO A 102 -27.37 36.60 29.91
CA PRO A 102 -27.87 35.34 30.46
C PRO A 102 -28.15 34.21 29.43
N VAL A 103 -27.76 33.00 29.86
CA VAL A 103 -28.45 31.70 29.80
C VAL A 103 -29.65 31.57 28.85
N LEU A 104 -29.54 30.66 27.86
CA LEU A 104 -30.54 29.64 27.53
C LEU A 104 -29.84 28.40 26.93
N ASP A 105 -30.19 27.24 27.47
CA ASP A 105 -29.95 25.90 26.95
C ASP A 105 -30.52 25.74 25.52
N ASP A 106 -29.77 25.10 24.61
CA ASP A 106 -30.28 23.92 23.87
C ASP A 106 -29.14 23.15 23.20
N VAL A 107 -29.27 21.83 23.26
CA VAL A 107 -28.38 20.80 22.75
C VAL A 107 -28.68 20.54 21.29
N SER A 108 -27.69 20.62 20.41
CA SER A 108 -27.77 19.94 19.11
C SER A 108 -26.38 19.55 18.60
N ALA A 109 -25.92 18.38 19.06
CA ALA A 109 -24.85 17.64 18.42
C ALA A 109 -25.41 16.95 17.17
N THR A 110 -24.95 17.35 15.99
CA THR A 110 -25.21 16.65 14.74
C THR A 110 -24.36 15.40 14.68
N VAL A 111 -25.06 14.26 14.72
CA VAL A 111 -24.56 12.90 14.48
C VAL A 111 -24.20 12.76 13.00
N SER A 112 -23.02 12.21 12.71
CA SER A 112 -22.72 11.57 11.43
C SER A 112 -21.81 10.37 11.68
N ASP A 113 -22.37 9.21 11.37
CA ASP A 113 -21.76 7.97 10.90
C ASP A 113 -20.62 7.33 11.69
N THR A 114 -21.00 6.34 12.50
CA THR A 114 -20.22 5.09 12.65
C THR A 114 -21.19 3.95 12.97
N GLU A 115 -21.73 3.34 11.92
CA GLU A 115 -22.48 2.09 12.02
C GLU A 115 -21.54 0.91 12.33
N ASN A 116 -22.05 0.03 13.19
CA ASN A 116 -21.73 -1.39 13.35
C ASN A 116 -20.67 -1.83 14.38
N ILE A 117 -21.00 -1.67 15.66
CA ILE A 117 -20.54 -2.58 16.74
C ILE A 117 -21.74 -2.84 17.69
N PRO A 118 -22.13 -4.10 17.98
CA PRO A 118 -23.23 -4.37 18.90
C PRO A 118 -22.81 -4.02 20.34
N ARG A 119 -23.57 -3.11 20.98
CA ARG A 119 -23.43 -2.78 22.40
C ARG A 119 -24.30 -3.71 23.24
N PHE A 120 -23.70 -4.39 24.21
CA PHE A 120 -24.42 -5.18 25.20
C PHE A 120 -25.16 -4.25 26.19
N LEU A 121 -26.44 -4.55 26.43
CA LEU A 121 -27.26 -3.88 27.45
C LEU A 121 -26.69 -4.16 28.85
N THR A 122 -26.75 -3.16 29.73
CA THR A 122 -26.29 -3.30 31.12
C THR A 122 -27.32 -4.02 31.98
N ARG A 123 -26.87 -4.67 33.07
CA ARG A 123 -27.67 -5.49 34.01
C ARG A 123 -28.97 -4.81 34.46
N ASP A 124 -28.95 -3.49 34.61
CA ASP A 124 -30.08 -2.69 35.10
C ASP A 124 -31.15 -2.43 34.01
N GLN A 125 -30.84 -2.67 32.73
CA GLN A 125 -31.78 -2.53 31.61
C GLN A 125 -32.56 -3.83 31.33
N TYR A 126 -32.14 -4.95 31.92
CA TYR A 126 -32.79 -6.26 31.73
C TYR A 126 -33.97 -6.48 32.69
N GLU A 127 -34.05 -5.74 33.80
CA GLU A 127 -35.03 -5.98 34.88
C GLU A 127 -36.32 -5.12 34.80
N GLN A 128 -36.53 -4.37 33.72
CA GLN A 128 -37.76 -3.56 33.51
C GLN A 128 -38.71 -4.08 32.43
N VAL A 129 -38.50 -5.29 31.90
CA VAL A 129 -39.41 -5.91 30.94
C VAL A 129 -40.01 -7.16 31.59
N GLY A 130 -41.15 -6.97 32.25
CA GLY A 130 -41.93 -8.05 32.85
C GLY A 130 -42.87 -8.73 31.85
N ASP A 131 -42.78 -10.06 31.89
CA ASP A 131 -43.71 -11.14 31.52
C ASP A 131 -44.21 -11.39 30.08
N ASP A 132 -43.88 -12.63 29.69
CA ASP A 132 -44.44 -13.59 28.73
C ASP A 132 -44.48 -13.28 27.21
N PRO A 133 -43.67 -13.99 26.39
CA PRO A 133 -43.89 -14.05 24.95
C PRO A 133 -45.01 -15.04 24.60
N ASP A 134 -45.90 -14.62 23.68
CA ASP A 134 -46.84 -15.51 22.99
C ASP A 134 -46.11 -16.72 22.36
N PRO A 135 -46.72 -17.92 22.31
CA PRO A 135 -46.07 -19.10 21.77
C PRO A 135 -45.79 -18.96 20.27
N LEU A 136 -44.54 -19.25 19.88
CA LEU A 136 -44.08 -19.22 18.50
C LEU A 136 -44.87 -20.22 17.62
N PRO A 137 -45.14 -19.89 16.35
CA PRO A 137 -45.74 -20.81 15.39
C PRO A 137 -44.80 -21.99 15.14
N THR A 138 -45.35 -23.21 15.20
CA THR A 138 -44.66 -24.47 14.94
C THR A 138 -43.95 -24.46 13.58
N GLY A 139 -42.62 -24.60 13.57
CA GLY A 139 -41.90 -24.83 12.30
C GLY A 139 -40.42 -24.43 12.17
N PHE A 140 -39.68 -24.15 13.24
CA PHE A 140 -38.23 -23.92 13.14
C PHE A 140 -37.49 -24.58 14.31
N GLU A 141 -36.81 -25.70 14.02
CA GLU A 141 -35.84 -26.29 14.92
C GLU A 141 -34.52 -25.53 14.87
N VAL A 142 -33.93 -25.41 16.06
CA VAL A 142 -32.61 -24.85 16.34
C VAL A 142 -31.55 -25.80 15.77
N ILE A 143 -30.68 -25.28 14.92
CA ILE A 143 -29.47 -25.98 14.47
C ILE A 143 -28.40 -25.72 15.53
N ASP A 144 -28.13 -26.73 16.35
CA ASP A 144 -26.91 -26.81 17.16
C ASP A 144 -25.85 -27.58 16.36
N GLY A 145 -24.63 -27.06 16.34
CA GLY A 145 -23.55 -27.51 15.47
C GLY A 145 -22.74 -28.68 16.06
N GLY A 146 -22.18 -29.52 15.19
CA GLY A 146 -21.00 -30.34 15.52
C GLY A 146 -21.08 -31.81 15.12
N ILE A 147 -20.50 -32.11 13.96
CA ILE A 147 -19.81 -33.35 13.54
C ILE A 147 -20.28 -34.71 14.09
N SER A 148 -20.87 -35.54 13.23
CA SER A 148 -20.57 -36.98 13.24
C SER A 148 -20.87 -37.64 11.90
N ALA A 149 -20.02 -38.60 11.54
CA ALA A 149 -20.08 -39.37 10.33
C ALA A 149 -21.14 -40.49 10.40
N THR A 150 -21.52 -40.96 9.21
CA THR A 150 -22.09 -42.28 8.87
C THR A 150 -23.48 -42.68 9.42
N GLY A 151 -24.44 -42.75 8.48
CA GLY A 151 -25.20 -43.97 8.13
C GLY A 151 -26.11 -44.62 9.18
N GLY A 152 -27.39 -44.84 8.86
CA GLY A 152 -28.15 -45.90 9.53
C GLY A 152 -29.66 -45.73 9.51
N ALA A 153 -30.34 -46.74 8.99
CA ALA A 153 -31.77 -46.81 8.78
C ALA A 153 -32.62 -46.89 10.06
N GLN A 154 -33.79 -46.26 9.97
CA GLN A 154 -35.12 -46.73 10.38
C GLN A 154 -35.20 -48.00 11.25
N THR A 155 -35.83 -47.87 12.42
CA THR A 155 -36.54 -48.96 13.10
C THR A 155 -38.05 -48.86 12.85
N PRO A 156 -38.75 -49.94 12.44
CA PRO A 156 -40.20 -50.02 12.52
C PRO A 156 -40.63 -50.77 13.78
N THR A 157 -41.58 -50.19 14.50
CA THR A 157 -42.37 -50.85 15.56
C THR A 157 -43.71 -51.34 15.01
N VAL A 158 -44.19 -52.42 15.64
CA VAL A 158 -45.14 -53.45 15.16
C VAL A 158 -46.62 -53.04 15.42
N PRO A 159 -47.65 -53.88 15.14
CA PRO A 159 -48.87 -53.50 14.41
C PRO A 159 -50.11 -53.38 15.32
N ASP A 160 -51.27 -53.02 14.77
CA ASP A 160 -52.55 -53.50 15.32
C ASP A 160 -53.73 -53.39 14.33
N GLU A 161 -54.76 -54.17 14.65
CA GLU A 161 -55.80 -54.79 13.82
C GLU A 161 -56.96 -53.93 13.26
N GLU A 162 -57.80 -54.65 12.49
CA GLU A 162 -59.24 -54.43 12.21
C GLU A 162 -59.60 -53.29 11.23
N SER A 163 -60.44 -53.45 10.19
CA SER A 163 -61.78 -54.05 10.23
C SER A 163 -62.51 -53.93 8.85
N VAL A 164 -63.17 -55.04 8.43
CA VAL A 164 -64.41 -55.22 7.62
C VAL A 164 -64.55 -54.77 6.12
N PRO A 165 -65.51 -55.36 5.34
CA PRO A 165 -65.33 -55.73 3.92
C PRO A 165 -66.44 -55.15 2.98
N LYS A 166 -66.40 -55.50 1.68
CA LYS A 166 -67.53 -55.53 0.73
C LYS A 166 -67.08 -56.23 -0.57
N GLU A 167 -67.62 -57.40 -0.94
CA GLU A 167 -68.91 -57.64 -1.62
C GLU A 167 -68.75 -57.70 -3.16
N ALA A 168 -68.80 -58.91 -3.74
CA ALA A 168 -69.60 -59.27 -4.92
C ALA A 168 -69.41 -60.74 -5.35
N LEU A 169 -70.55 -61.42 -5.47
CA LEU A 169 -70.90 -62.77 -5.95
C LEU A 169 -70.32 -63.14 -7.36
N PRO A 170 -70.38 -64.42 -7.86
CA PRO A 170 -71.53 -65.33 -7.70
C PRO A 170 -71.36 -66.88 -7.72
N ALA A 171 -72.48 -67.50 -7.30
CA ALA A 171 -73.16 -68.70 -7.84
C ALA A 171 -72.66 -70.14 -7.58
N LYS A 172 -73.60 -70.90 -6.98
CA LYS A 172 -73.74 -72.36 -6.81
C LYS A 172 -73.44 -73.20 -8.07
N PRO A 173 -73.07 -74.49 -7.89
CA PRO A 173 -73.38 -75.54 -8.84
C PRO A 173 -74.68 -76.29 -8.47
N GLU A 174 -75.45 -76.68 -9.48
CA GLU A 174 -76.38 -77.82 -9.42
C GLU A 174 -76.18 -78.69 -10.67
N ASP A 175 -76.50 -79.96 -10.49
CA ASP A 175 -76.12 -81.13 -11.28
C ASP A 175 -76.53 -81.16 -12.76
N GLY A 176 -75.77 -81.95 -13.54
CA GLY A 176 -76.39 -83.00 -14.36
C GLY A 176 -76.35 -82.87 -15.89
N ALA A 177 -75.55 -83.77 -16.48
CA ALA A 177 -75.80 -84.57 -17.68
C ALA A 177 -75.18 -84.18 -19.05
N ALA A 178 -74.58 -85.24 -19.62
CA ALA A 178 -74.49 -85.61 -21.04
C ALA A 178 -73.25 -85.16 -21.85
N GLN A 179 -72.29 -86.08 -21.84
CA GLN A 179 -71.30 -86.37 -22.88
C GLN A 179 -71.83 -86.28 -24.32
N ALA A 180 -71.14 -85.51 -25.16
CA ALA A 180 -70.60 -85.93 -26.46
C ALA A 180 -69.80 -84.74 -27.05
N VAL A 181 -68.73 -85.01 -27.79
CA VAL A 181 -67.86 -84.04 -28.51
C VAL A 181 -66.70 -83.43 -27.70
N ALA A 182 -66.13 -84.21 -26.76
CA ALA A 182 -64.87 -83.92 -26.05
C ALA A 182 -63.64 -84.68 -26.60
N LYS A 183 -63.51 -84.85 -27.93
CA LYS A 183 -62.31 -85.46 -28.54
C LYS A 183 -61.91 -84.76 -29.85
N ALA A 184 -61.46 -83.51 -29.74
CA ALA A 184 -60.57 -82.89 -30.76
C ALA A 184 -59.89 -81.59 -30.26
N GLY A 185 -60.45 -80.86 -29.30
CA GLY A 185 -59.91 -79.57 -28.81
C GLY A 185 -58.97 -79.63 -27.59
N ALA A 186 -58.85 -80.78 -26.92
CA ALA A 186 -58.10 -80.92 -25.67
C ALA A 186 -56.56 -80.90 -25.83
N ALA A 187 -56.04 -81.10 -27.04
CA ALA A 187 -54.59 -81.19 -27.26
C ALA A 187 -53.89 -79.82 -27.40
N ILE A 188 -54.63 -78.74 -27.68
CA ILE A 188 -54.04 -77.39 -27.90
C ILE A 188 -54.21 -76.49 -26.68
N ALA A 189 -55.30 -76.62 -25.92
CA ALA A 189 -55.49 -75.90 -24.65
C ALA A 189 -54.55 -76.42 -23.53
N ASP A 190 -54.24 -77.72 -23.52
CA ASP A 190 -53.31 -78.34 -22.56
C ASP A 190 -51.83 -77.96 -22.85
N ALA A 191 -51.50 -77.69 -24.12
CA ALA A 191 -50.18 -77.18 -24.53
C ALA A 191 -49.96 -75.69 -24.16
N ALA A 192 -50.99 -74.83 -24.29
CA ALA A 192 -50.89 -73.42 -23.90
C ALA A 192 -50.92 -73.24 -22.37
N ALA A 193 -51.72 -74.04 -21.65
CA ALA A 193 -51.76 -74.06 -20.19
C ALA A 193 -50.47 -74.63 -19.58
N SER A 194 -49.86 -75.65 -20.20
CA SER A 194 -48.56 -76.19 -19.77
C SER A 194 -47.41 -75.20 -20.03
N VAL A 195 -47.37 -74.50 -21.17
CA VAL A 195 -46.35 -73.47 -21.42
C VAL A 195 -46.50 -72.24 -20.51
N GLY A 196 -47.74 -71.79 -20.22
CA GLY A 196 -48.01 -70.70 -19.27
C GLY A 196 -47.65 -71.07 -17.83
N SER A 197 -47.93 -72.31 -17.41
CA SER A 197 -47.49 -72.87 -16.14
C SER A 197 -45.96 -72.96 -16.04
N MET A 198 -45.29 -73.39 -17.12
CA MET A 198 -43.82 -73.51 -17.18
C MET A 198 -43.09 -72.16 -17.17
N LEU A 199 -43.63 -71.12 -17.81
CA LEU A 199 -43.08 -69.77 -17.75
C LEU A 199 -43.25 -69.15 -16.37
N SER A 200 -44.40 -69.36 -15.72
CA SER A 200 -44.65 -68.90 -14.34
C SER A 200 -43.77 -69.64 -13.30
N GLN A 201 -43.57 -70.95 -13.46
CA GLN A 201 -42.63 -71.74 -12.66
C GLN A 201 -41.17 -71.32 -12.90
N GLY A 202 -40.81 -71.00 -14.14
CA GLY A 202 -39.49 -70.47 -14.49
C GLY A 202 -39.20 -69.10 -13.87
N MET A 203 -40.19 -68.20 -13.81
CA MET A 203 -40.08 -66.91 -13.12
C MET A 203 -40.11 -67.03 -11.59
N GLY A 204 -40.89 -67.95 -11.03
CA GLY A 204 -40.94 -68.22 -9.58
C GLY A 204 -39.60 -68.72 -9.05
N ALA A 205 -38.98 -69.67 -9.73
CA ALA A 205 -37.65 -70.20 -9.42
C ALA A 205 -36.54 -69.13 -9.43
N VAL A 206 -36.60 -68.14 -10.33
CA VAL A 206 -35.63 -67.04 -10.37
C VAL A 206 -35.84 -66.07 -9.21
N ARG A 207 -37.10 -65.78 -8.84
CA ARG A 207 -37.42 -64.98 -7.66
C ARG A 207 -36.93 -65.65 -6.38
N GLU A 208 -37.12 -66.96 -6.24
CA GLU A 208 -36.63 -67.74 -5.09
C GLU A 208 -35.09 -67.75 -4.98
N VAL A 209 -34.36 -67.95 -6.09
CA VAL A 209 -32.89 -67.81 -6.10
C VAL A 209 -32.46 -66.39 -5.74
N SER A 210 -33.16 -65.37 -6.25
CA SER A 210 -32.83 -63.97 -5.96
C SER A 210 -33.14 -63.59 -4.51
N ALA A 211 -34.23 -64.11 -3.93
CA ALA A 211 -34.60 -63.91 -2.54
C ALA A 211 -33.61 -64.62 -1.61
N ALA A 212 -33.22 -65.86 -1.93
CA ALA A 212 -32.20 -66.59 -1.18
C ALA A 212 -30.82 -65.90 -1.26
N ARG A 213 -30.44 -65.40 -2.44
CA ARG A 213 -29.21 -64.62 -2.61
C ARG A 213 -29.23 -63.31 -1.83
N ARG A 214 -30.37 -62.62 -1.84
CA ARG A 214 -30.55 -61.36 -1.10
C ARG A 214 -30.49 -61.61 0.40
N ALA A 215 -31.22 -62.61 0.90
CA ALA A 215 -31.20 -62.99 2.31
C ALA A 215 -29.82 -63.45 2.78
N HIS A 216 -29.06 -64.17 1.95
CA HIS A 216 -27.69 -64.55 2.26
C HIS A 216 -26.72 -63.36 2.20
N SER A 217 -26.92 -62.40 1.30
CA SER A 217 -26.16 -61.14 1.27
C SER A 217 -26.45 -60.31 2.52
N GLU A 218 -27.72 -60.09 2.84
CA GLU A 218 -28.18 -59.32 3.99
C GLU A 218 -27.70 -59.92 5.32
N ALA A 219 -27.72 -61.26 5.43
CA ALA A 219 -27.17 -61.95 6.60
C ALA A 219 -25.64 -61.83 6.71
N ARG A 220 -24.92 -61.64 5.59
CA ARG A 220 -23.48 -61.33 5.61
C ARG A 220 -23.23 -59.88 6.00
N ASP A 221 -23.99 -58.95 5.43
CA ASP A 221 -23.87 -57.52 5.73
C ASP A 221 -24.12 -57.29 7.24
N HIS A 222 -25.13 -57.94 7.83
CA HIS A 222 -25.37 -57.91 9.29
C HIS A 222 -24.25 -58.56 10.10
N LEU A 223 -23.59 -59.59 9.57
CA LEU A 223 -22.48 -60.26 10.25
C LEU A 223 -21.23 -59.37 10.25
N ASP A 224 -20.99 -58.65 9.16
CA ASP A 224 -19.91 -57.68 9.04
C ASP A 224 -20.15 -56.50 10.00
N GLU A 225 -21.37 -55.96 10.05
CA GLU A 225 -21.77 -54.92 11.01
C GLU A 225 -21.59 -55.37 12.47
N LEU A 226 -22.04 -56.58 12.81
CA LEU A 226 -21.84 -57.15 14.15
C LEU A 226 -20.35 -57.34 14.47
N SER A 227 -19.55 -57.74 13.49
CA SER A 227 -18.10 -57.90 13.67
C SER A 227 -17.44 -56.56 13.96
N GLN A 228 -17.82 -55.51 13.24
CA GLN A 228 -17.33 -54.15 13.47
C GLN A 228 -17.72 -53.64 14.87
N VAL A 229 -18.97 -53.86 15.30
CA VAL A 229 -19.43 -53.46 16.65
C VAL A 229 -18.68 -54.23 17.74
N ILE A 230 -18.37 -55.51 17.54
CA ILE A 230 -17.56 -56.28 18.48
C ILE A 230 -16.15 -55.68 18.57
N GLU A 231 -15.52 -55.36 17.44
CA GLU A 231 -14.18 -54.75 17.38
C GLU A 231 -14.14 -53.38 18.09
N GLU A 232 -15.08 -52.48 17.78
CA GLU A 232 -15.20 -51.17 18.43
C GLU A 232 -15.40 -51.29 19.95
N ASN A 233 -16.24 -52.23 20.41
CA ASN A 233 -16.44 -52.48 21.83
C ASN A 233 -15.21 -53.11 22.50
N GLU A 234 -14.46 -53.96 21.79
CA GLU A 234 -13.22 -54.54 22.29
C GLU A 234 -12.12 -53.50 22.46
N ASP A 235 -12.01 -52.56 21.52
CA ASP A 235 -11.09 -51.42 21.62
C ASP A 235 -11.46 -50.53 22.81
N GLU A 236 -12.74 -50.19 22.99
CA GLU A 236 -13.23 -49.43 24.15
C GLU A 236 -12.97 -50.19 25.46
N LEU A 237 -13.22 -51.51 25.51
CA LEU A 237 -12.95 -52.30 26.71
C LEU A 237 -11.46 -52.32 27.06
N THR A 238 -10.59 -52.34 26.04
CA THR A 238 -9.14 -52.27 26.21
C THR A 238 -8.74 -50.91 26.76
N HIS A 239 -9.20 -49.82 26.16
CA HIS A 239 -8.99 -48.44 26.64
C HIS A 239 -9.40 -48.30 28.11
N ARG A 240 -10.64 -48.68 28.47
CA ARG A 240 -11.13 -48.59 29.86
C ARG A 240 -10.28 -49.38 30.85
N ARG A 241 -9.80 -50.57 30.47
CA ARG A 241 -8.93 -51.39 31.34
C ARG A 241 -7.54 -50.78 31.50
N ASP A 242 -6.98 -50.24 30.42
CA ASP A 242 -5.66 -49.59 30.45
C ASP A 242 -5.69 -48.30 31.28
N VAL A 243 -6.77 -47.51 31.16
CA VAL A 243 -7.00 -46.33 32.00
C VAL A 243 -7.12 -46.73 33.47
N GLU A 244 -7.94 -47.73 33.81
CA GLU A 244 -8.11 -48.17 35.20
C GLU A 244 -6.80 -48.70 35.81
N ALA A 245 -6.01 -49.44 35.02
CA ALA A 245 -4.71 -49.96 35.44
C ALA A 245 -3.68 -48.84 35.72
N ASN A 246 -3.78 -47.73 35.00
CA ASN A 246 -2.84 -46.60 35.06
C ASN A 246 -3.43 -45.34 35.69
N TYR A 247 -4.63 -45.40 36.28
CA TYR A 247 -5.43 -44.25 36.69
C TYR A 247 -4.64 -43.24 37.55
N ALA A 248 -3.98 -43.72 38.61
CA ALA A 248 -3.23 -42.87 39.52
C ALA A 248 -2.07 -42.14 38.82
N GLN A 249 -1.43 -42.77 37.83
CA GLN A 249 -0.37 -42.16 37.04
C GLN A 249 -0.95 -41.10 36.10
N ILE A 250 -2.02 -41.42 35.38
CA ILE A 250 -2.70 -40.47 34.47
C ILE A 250 -3.13 -39.23 35.24
N VAL A 251 -3.78 -39.40 36.40
CA VAL A 251 -4.22 -38.26 37.21
C VAL A 251 -3.04 -37.40 37.67
N ALA A 252 -1.97 -38.02 38.17
CA ALA A 252 -0.80 -37.29 38.64
C ALA A 252 -0.11 -36.50 37.50
N GLU A 253 0.11 -37.15 36.36
CA GLU A 253 0.78 -36.54 35.20
C GLU A 253 -0.05 -35.43 34.57
N GLN A 254 -1.34 -35.67 34.32
CA GLN A 254 -2.19 -34.69 33.66
C GLN A 254 -2.53 -33.51 34.58
N THR A 255 -2.69 -33.73 35.90
CA THR A 255 -2.85 -32.61 36.85
C THR A 255 -1.62 -31.72 36.87
N ALA A 256 -0.42 -32.31 36.87
CA ALA A 256 0.83 -31.56 36.81
C ALA A 256 0.97 -30.81 35.48
N ARG A 257 0.62 -31.46 34.35
CA ARG A 257 0.64 -30.86 33.01
C ARG A 257 -0.32 -29.68 32.92
N GLN A 258 -1.57 -29.86 33.34
CA GLN A 258 -2.58 -28.81 33.35
C GLN A 258 -2.13 -27.60 34.19
N ALA A 259 -1.58 -27.84 35.39
CA ALA A 259 -1.07 -26.76 36.23
C ALA A 259 0.06 -25.97 35.56
N SER A 260 1.00 -26.67 34.93
CA SER A 260 2.11 -26.06 34.17
C SER A 260 1.63 -25.25 32.95
N CYS A 261 0.66 -25.77 32.21
CA CYS A 261 0.07 -25.09 31.06
C CYS A 261 -0.68 -23.82 31.51
N LEU A 262 -1.48 -23.88 32.58
CA LEU A 262 -2.18 -22.72 33.12
C LEU A 262 -1.23 -21.65 33.67
N GLU A 263 -0.09 -22.04 34.24
CA GLU A 263 0.97 -21.10 34.61
C GLU A 263 1.55 -20.41 33.36
N SER A 264 1.79 -21.17 32.29
CA SER A 264 2.25 -20.64 31.00
C SER A 264 1.24 -19.67 30.38
N VAL A 265 -0.07 -19.97 30.46
CA VAL A 265 -1.16 -19.06 30.04
C VAL A 265 -1.08 -17.74 30.82
N ARG A 266 -0.97 -17.80 32.16
CA ARG A 266 -0.85 -16.58 32.99
C ARG A 266 0.40 -15.77 32.65
N ALA A 267 1.53 -16.43 32.44
CA ALA A 267 2.77 -15.79 32.04
C ALA A 267 2.65 -15.11 30.66
N ALA A 268 2.03 -15.77 29.69
CA ALA A 268 1.78 -15.22 28.36
C ALA A 268 0.86 -13.98 28.44
N VAL A 269 -0.22 -14.02 29.23
CA VAL A 269 -1.10 -12.85 29.43
C VAL A 269 -0.36 -11.68 30.07
N ALA A 270 0.45 -11.92 31.10
CA ALA A 270 1.26 -10.88 31.71
C ALA A 270 2.27 -10.27 30.72
N ALA A 271 2.90 -11.10 29.89
CA ALA A 271 3.81 -10.64 28.84
C ALA A 271 3.07 -9.81 27.77
N GLN A 272 1.88 -10.23 27.34
CA GLN A 272 1.07 -9.46 26.39
C GLN A 272 0.72 -8.07 26.93
N GLN A 273 0.34 -7.96 28.22
CA GLN A 273 0.06 -6.67 28.84
C GLN A 273 1.29 -5.75 28.87
N ALA A 274 2.47 -6.31 29.18
CA ALA A 274 3.72 -5.57 29.18
C ALA A 274 4.12 -5.09 27.77
N ILE A 275 3.95 -5.95 26.76
CA ILE A 275 4.21 -5.61 25.36
C ILE A 275 3.21 -4.54 24.88
N ALA A 276 1.92 -4.70 25.18
CA ALA A 276 0.88 -3.74 24.81
C ALA A 276 1.18 -2.34 25.38
N LYS A 277 1.56 -2.27 26.66
CA LYS A 277 2.00 -1.02 27.28
C LYS A 277 3.20 -0.41 26.55
N THR A 278 4.18 -1.23 26.19
CA THR A 278 5.38 -0.77 25.45
C THR A 278 5.00 -0.24 24.07
N ILE A 279 4.07 -0.89 23.36
CA ILE A 279 3.53 -0.41 22.09
C ILE A 279 2.86 0.96 22.26
N ASP A 280 2.05 1.14 23.30
CA ASP A 280 1.38 2.41 23.59
C ASP A 280 2.38 3.52 23.91
N ASP A 281 3.38 3.24 24.74
CA ASP A 281 4.47 4.16 25.09
C ASP A 281 5.27 4.58 23.83
N LEU A 282 5.58 3.63 22.93
CA LEU A 282 6.25 3.89 21.65
C LEU A 282 5.37 4.73 20.70
N LYS A 283 4.06 4.44 20.63
CA LYS A 283 3.11 5.22 19.83
C LYS A 283 2.98 6.65 20.34
N GLN A 284 2.95 6.84 21.66
CA GLN A 284 2.96 8.17 22.28
C GLN A 284 4.26 8.91 21.98
N SER A 285 5.42 8.24 22.11
CA SER A 285 6.72 8.79 21.78
C SER A 285 6.81 9.22 20.31
N LEU A 286 6.31 8.38 19.38
CA LEU A 286 6.26 8.70 17.96
C LEU A 286 5.38 9.92 17.67
N SER A 287 4.24 10.06 18.35
CA SER A 287 3.38 11.24 18.22
C SER A 287 4.08 12.50 18.72
N ALA A 288 4.63 12.45 19.94
CA ALA A 288 5.35 13.58 20.53
C ALA A 288 6.56 14.00 19.69
N MET A 289 7.29 13.03 19.12
CA MET A 289 8.41 13.28 18.21
C MET A 289 7.94 13.98 16.93
N LYS A 290 6.84 13.53 16.31
CA LYS A 290 6.28 14.18 15.11
C LYS A 290 5.88 15.64 15.38
N ASP A 291 5.29 15.92 16.54
CA ASP A 291 4.91 17.28 16.91
C ASP A 291 6.15 18.17 17.14
N ALA A 292 7.18 17.63 17.81
CA ALA A 292 8.46 18.32 18.01
C ALA A 292 9.22 18.56 16.70
N ASP A 293 9.27 17.57 15.82
CA ASP A 293 9.87 17.68 14.49
C ASP A 293 9.13 18.72 13.64
N LYS A 294 7.79 18.73 13.66
CA LYS A 294 6.96 19.73 12.96
C LYS A 294 7.19 21.15 13.49
N ALA A 295 7.33 21.31 14.80
CA ALA A 295 7.67 22.60 15.41
C ALA A 295 9.07 23.08 14.99
N THR A 296 10.04 22.16 14.95
CA THR A 296 11.41 22.44 14.50
C THR A 296 11.43 22.81 13.02
N GLU A 297 10.73 22.06 12.17
CA GLU A 297 10.60 22.33 10.74
C GLU A 297 9.96 23.70 10.50
N LYS A 298 8.90 24.05 11.23
CA LYS A 298 8.26 25.37 11.14
C LYS A 298 9.25 26.50 11.49
N ARG A 299 10.03 26.32 12.57
CA ARG A 299 11.05 27.29 12.99
C ARG A 299 12.14 27.45 11.93
N LEU A 300 12.66 26.35 11.40
CA LEU A 300 13.71 26.36 10.38
C LEU A 300 13.21 26.96 9.06
N LYS A 301 11.98 26.65 8.65
CA LYS A 301 11.31 27.32 7.51
C LYS A 301 11.23 28.82 7.70
N SER A 302 10.75 29.29 8.86
CA SER A 302 10.69 30.74 9.13
C SER A 302 12.07 31.41 9.14
N ALA A 303 13.12 30.69 9.58
CA ALA A 303 14.48 31.19 9.52
C ALA A 303 15.01 31.25 8.09
N LEU A 304 14.68 30.25 7.26
CA LEU A 304 14.98 30.26 5.83
C LEU A 304 14.28 31.41 5.11
N ASP A 305 12.97 31.59 5.33
CA ASP A 305 12.20 32.69 4.72
C ASP A 305 12.78 34.06 5.10
N ALA A 306 13.21 34.22 6.36
CA ALA A 306 13.88 35.42 6.84
C ALA A 306 15.25 35.63 6.16
N ALA A 307 16.05 34.57 6.02
CA ALA A 307 17.34 34.63 5.33
C ALA A 307 17.18 34.96 3.83
N GLU A 308 16.20 34.36 3.16
CA GLU A 308 15.87 34.66 1.75
C GLU A 308 15.40 36.10 1.57
N SER A 309 14.60 36.63 2.51
CA SER A 309 14.19 38.04 2.51
C SER A 309 15.38 39.00 2.70
N GLN A 310 16.29 38.65 3.61
CA GLN A 310 17.52 39.41 3.82
C GLN A 310 18.43 39.36 2.59
N GLU A 311 18.53 38.20 1.93
CA GLU A 311 19.30 38.01 0.71
C GLU A 311 18.72 38.85 -0.43
N ALA A 312 17.40 38.82 -0.63
CA ALA A 312 16.73 39.65 -1.62
C ALA A 312 16.99 41.15 -1.39
N SER A 313 16.90 41.58 -0.13
CA SER A 313 17.17 42.97 0.27
C SER A 313 18.64 43.36 0.01
N ALA A 314 19.59 42.47 0.33
CA ALA A 314 21.02 42.68 0.08
C ALA A 314 21.32 42.75 -1.42
N ARG A 315 20.69 41.90 -2.25
CA ARG A 315 20.79 41.96 -3.72
C ARG A 315 20.28 43.28 -4.26
N GLU A 316 19.12 43.74 -3.80
CA GLU A 316 18.55 45.00 -4.25
C GLU A 316 19.42 46.20 -3.83
N GLY A 317 19.92 46.20 -2.60
CA GLY A 317 20.87 47.19 -2.10
C GLY A 317 22.15 47.24 -2.94
N ALA A 318 22.75 46.08 -3.23
CA ALA A 318 23.93 45.97 -4.09
C ALA A 318 23.65 46.49 -5.51
N ASN A 319 22.51 46.12 -6.11
CA ASN A 319 22.10 46.59 -7.44
C ASN A 319 21.94 48.12 -7.50
N ARG A 320 21.41 48.74 -6.42
CA ARG A 320 21.32 50.20 -6.33
C ARG A 320 22.70 50.86 -6.29
N LEU A 321 23.67 50.28 -5.58
CA LEU A 321 25.04 50.79 -5.55
C LEU A 321 25.75 50.65 -6.90
N VAL A 322 25.59 49.52 -7.58
CA VAL A 322 26.12 49.31 -8.93
C VAL A 322 25.57 50.37 -9.89
N ARG A 323 24.26 50.64 -9.86
CA ARG A 323 23.66 51.69 -10.69
C ARG A 323 24.25 53.08 -10.40
N ARG A 324 24.42 53.44 -9.12
CA ARG A 324 25.06 54.72 -8.74
C ARG A 324 26.46 54.86 -9.30
N VAL A 325 27.26 53.78 -9.27
CA VAL A 325 28.59 53.79 -9.85
C VAL A 325 28.53 53.89 -11.38
N THR A 326 27.64 53.16 -12.04
CA THR A 326 27.45 53.27 -13.49
C THR A 326 27.03 54.69 -13.90
N ASP A 327 26.13 55.32 -13.16
CA ASP A 327 25.67 56.68 -13.45
C ASP A 327 26.78 57.71 -13.19
N ALA A 328 27.57 57.55 -12.12
CA ALA A 328 28.74 58.39 -11.85
C ALA A 328 29.81 58.25 -12.94
N GLN A 329 30.07 57.03 -13.41
CA GLN A 329 30.99 56.75 -14.51
C GLN A 329 30.54 57.42 -15.82
N ARG A 330 29.25 57.35 -16.14
CA ARG A 330 28.68 58.08 -17.28
C ARG A 330 28.82 59.59 -17.14
N GLY A 331 28.62 60.13 -15.94
CA GLY A 331 28.84 61.55 -15.64
C GLY A 331 30.30 61.98 -15.89
N LEU A 332 31.26 61.17 -15.46
CA LEU A 332 32.68 61.38 -15.72
C LEU A 332 33.01 61.33 -17.22
N GLU A 333 32.45 60.37 -17.95
CA GLU A 333 32.62 60.26 -19.40
C GLU A 333 32.04 61.49 -20.13
N SER A 334 30.85 61.95 -19.72
CA SER A 334 30.24 63.18 -20.24
C SER A 334 31.12 64.40 -19.97
N ALA A 335 31.65 64.57 -18.76
CA ALA A 335 32.53 65.70 -18.43
C ALA A 335 33.82 65.71 -19.28
N LYS A 336 34.37 64.53 -19.59
CA LYS A 336 35.52 64.39 -20.50
C LYS A 336 35.17 64.75 -21.94
N ALA A 337 34.01 64.30 -22.44
CA ALA A 337 33.51 64.66 -23.77
C ALA A 337 33.20 66.15 -23.90
N ASP A 338 32.60 66.77 -22.88
CA ASP A 338 32.34 68.21 -22.80
C ASP A 338 33.65 68.99 -22.82
N ARG A 339 34.67 68.52 -22.08
CA ARG A 339 36.00 69.14 -22.09
C ARG A 339 36.62 69.13 -23.49
N GLU A 340 36.57 68.00 -24.18
CA GLU A 340 37.09 67.88 -25.54
C GLU A 340 36.36 68.83 -26.50
N THR A 341 35.03 68.81 -26.50
CA THR A 341 34.19 69.59 -27.40
C THR A 341 34.36 71.09 -27.16
N ASN A 342 34.32 71.54 -25.90
CA ASN A 342 34.43 72.95 -25.54
C ASN A 342 35.84 73.51 -25.79
N LEU A 343 36.90 72.73 -25.52
CA LEU A 343 38.26 73.16 -25.84
C LEU A 343 38.51 73.19 -27.35
N ALA A 344 37.96 72.25 -28.13
CA ALA A 344 38.05 72.29 -29.58
C ALA A 344 37.35 73.56 -30.14
N ALA A 345 36.16 73.88 -29.64
CA ALA A 345 35.43 75.09 -30.01
C ALA A 345 36.19 76.37 -29.62
N ALA A 346 36.72 76.44 -28.40
CA ALA A 346 37.50 77.59 -27.93
C ALA A 346 38.80 77.79 -28.72
N ARG A 347 39.51 76.71 -29.06
CA ARG A 347 40.71 76.77 -29.93
C ARG A 347 40.37 77.25 -31.33
N LYS A 348 39.27 76.74 -31.91
CA LYS A 348 38.78 77.21 -33.22
C LYS A 348 38.36 78.68 -33.18
N ALA A 349 37.79 79.14 -32.07
CA ALA A 349 37.48 80.56 -31.88
C ALA A 349 38.75 81.42 -31.90
N VAL A 350 39.80 81.02 -31.18
CA VAL A 350 41.13 81.68 -31.21
C VAL A 350 41.70 81.68 -32.64
N GLU A 351 41.69 80.55 -33.33
CA GLU A 351 42.17 80.44 -34.71
C GLU A 351 41.39 81.36 -35.67
N SER A 352 40.07 81.37 -35.56
CA SER A 352 39.21 82.22 -36.40
C SER A 352 39.41 83.71 -36.12
N ALA A 353 39.58 84.11 -34.85
CA ALA A 353 39.88 85.48 -34.46
C ALA A 353 41.26 85.91 -35.00
N GLN A 354 42.26 85.02 -34.95
CA GLN A 354 43.59 85.25 -35.50
C GLN A 354 43.54 85.41 -37.03
N ALA A 355 42.82 84.53 -37.73
CA ALA A 355 42.66 84.59 -39.17
C ALA A 355 41.96 85.90 -39.60
N ARG A 356 40.90 86.31 -38.89
CA ARG A 356 40.21 87.59 -39.13
C ARG A 356 41.12 88.79 -38.93
N LEU A 357 41.90 88.81 -37.85
CA LEU A 357 42.86 89.89 -37.59
C LEU A 357 43.94 89.97 -38.67
N ASN A 358 44.45 88.82 -39.13
CA ASN A 358 45.44 88.77 -40.20
C ASN A 358 44.87 89.30 -41.53
N ALA A 359 43.64 88.89 -41.88
CA ALA A 359 42.97 89.35 -43.10
C ALA A 359 42.73 90.88 -43.10
N LEU A 360 42.27 91.44 -41.97
CA LEU A 360 42.07 92.90 -41.83
C LEU A 360 43.40 93.68 -41.93
N ARG A 361 44.49 93.14 -41.36
CA ARG A 361 45.83 93.73 -41.48
C ARG A 361 46.35 93.70 -42.92
N GLU A 362 46.07 92.64 -43.65
CA GLU A 362 46.42 92.51 -45.07
C GLU A 362 45.64 93.53 -45.92
N GLU A 363 44.32 93.65 -45.72
CA GLU A 363 43.49 94.66 -46.39
C GLU A 363 43.97 96.10 -46.11
N PHE A 364 44.32 96.39 -44.86
CA PHE A 364 44.86 97.68 -44.47
C PHE A 364 46.22 97.96 -45.14
N ALA A 365 47.10 96.97 -45.22
CA ALA A 365 48.39 97.09 -45.91
C ALA A 365 48.24 97.29 -47.43
N GLU A 366 47.24 96.66 -48.05
CA GLU A 366 46.90 96.85 -49.47
C GLU A 366 46.40 98.26 -49.77
N ILE A 367 45.53 98.81 -48.90
CA ILE A 367 45.04 100.20 -49.01
C ILE A 367 46.18 101.21 -48.85
N GLN A 368 47.17 100.92 -47.99
CA GLN A 368 48.39 101.74 -47.89
C GLN A 368 49.27 101.69 -49.15
N ARG A 369 49.30 100.54 -49.84
CA ARG A 369 50.16 100.31 -51.01
C ARG A 369 49.61 100.92 -52.30
N ASN A 370 48.29 101.04 -52.43
CA ASN A 370 47.62 101.58 -53.63
C ASN A 370 46.64 102.72 -53.29
N PRO A 371 47.13 103.93 -52.96
CA PRO A 371 46.26 105.08 -52.72
C PRO A 371 45.61 105.51 -54.03
N SER A 372 44.29 105.32 -54.16
CA SER A 372 43.55 105.68 -55.36
C SER A 372 43.00 107.11 -55.30
N ALA A 373 42.60 107.67 -56.45
CA ALA A 373 42.35 109.10 -56.66
C ALA A 373 41.15 109.73 -55.90
N ASN A 374 40.37 108.96 -55.12
CA ASN A 374 39.23 109.46 -54.33
C ASN A 374 39.60 109.66 -52.84
N SER A 375 40.42 110.67 -52.55
CA SER A 375 41.14 110.86 -51.26
C SER A 375 40.30 110.83 -49.99
N ALA A 376 39.04 111.30 -50.03
CA ALA A 376 38.18 111.33 -48.85
C ALA A 376 37.69 109.92 -48.44
N ALA A 377 37.28 109.09 -49.40
CA ALA A 377 36.78 107.74 -49.13
C ALA A 377 37.87 106.79 -48.59
N TYR A 378 39.12 106.95 -49.01
CA TYR A 378 40.26 106.14 -48.51
C TYR A 378 40.64 106.48 -47.08
N SER A 379 40.64 107.77 -46.71
CA SER A 379 40.96 108.17 -45.34
C SER A 379 39.96 107.61 -44.34
N VAL A 380 38.67 107.62 -44.69
CA VAL A 380 37.59 107.04 -43.87
C VAL A 380 37.73 105.53 -43.79
N ARG A 381 37.91 104.82 -44.92
CA ARG A 381 38.10 103.36 -44.94
C ARG A 381 39.35 102.91 -44.19
N GLY A 382 40.43 103.69 -44.26
CA GLY A 382 41.65 103.45 -43.48
C GLY A 382 41.40 103.57 -41.97
N THR A 383 40.69 104.62 -41.53
CA THR A 383 40.32 104.77 -40.12
C THR A 383 39.32 103.71 -39.64
N GLU A 384 38.39 103.27 -40.50
CA GLU A 384 37.48 102.16 -40.21
C GLU A 384 38.26 100.84 -40.01
N LEU A 385 39.22 100.54 -40.89
CA LEU A 385 40.07 99.36 -40.75
C LEU A 385 41.00 99.43 -39.54
N GLU A 386 41.51 100.60 -39.15
CA GLU A 386 42.26 100.76 -37.90
C GLU A 386 41.39 100.42 -36.67
N ASN A 387 40.12 100.83 -36.67
CA ASN A 387 39.16 100.47 -35.63
C ASN A 387 38.82 98.97 -35.68
N ASP A 388 38.52 98.42 -36.86
CA ASP A 388 38.20 96.99 -37.04
C ASP A 388 39.39 96.08 -36.65
N ILE A 389 40.62 96.49 -36.95
CA ILE A 389 41.85 95.79 -36.51
C ILE A 389 41.98 95.85 -34.99
N SER A 390 41.65 96.98 -34.36
CA SER A 390 41.69 97.13 -32.90
C SER A 390 40.65 96.23 -32.23
N ASP A 391 39.42 96.23 -32.72
CA ASP A 391 38.33 95.37 -32.23
C ASP A 391 38.66 93.89 -32.45
N ALA A 392 39.21 93.52 -33.62
CA ALA A 392 39.62 92.14 -33.90
C ALA A 392 40.82 91.70 -33.04
N ALA A 393 41.75 92.60 -32.73
CA ALA A 393 42.86 92.33 -31.81
C ALA A 393 42.36 92.15 -30.37
N GLU A 394 41.36 92.92 -29.94
CA GLU A 394 40.71 92.76 -28.64
C GLU A 394 39.90 91.45 -28.56
N GLN A 395 39.19 91.08 -29.62
CA GLN A 395 38.49 89.79 -29.72
C GLN A 395 39.46 88.60 -29.64
N LEU A 396 40.58 88.66 -30.37
CA LEU A 396 41.62 87.65 -30.28
C LEU A 396 42.21 87.56 -28.87
N ARG A 397 42.55 88.71 -28.26
CA ARG A 397 43.07 88.77 -26.90
C ARG A 397 42.08 88.16 -25.90
N THR A 398 40.79 88.51 -26.03
CA THR A 398 39.72 87.98 -25.18
C THR A 398 39.61 86.46 -25.33
N ALA A 399 39.62 85.93 -26.56
CA ALA A 399 39.59 84.49 -26.81
C ALA A 399 40.84 83.77 -26.25
N GLN A 400 42.02 84.39 -26.37
CA GLN A 400 43.28 83.86 -25.82
C GLN A 400 43.30 83.89 -24.28
N GLU A 401 42.69 84.89 -23.65
CA GLU A 401 42.55 84.99 -22.18
C GLU A 401 41.46 84.03 -21.65
N GLN A 402 40.41 83.76 -22.42
CA GLN A 402 39.32 82.85 -22.05
C GLN A 402 39.73 81.37 -22.12
N LEU A 403 40.54 80.97 -23.10
CA LEU A 403 40.96 79.58 -23.27
C LEU A 403 41.58 78.93 -22.00
N PRO A 404 42.55 79.55 -21.29
CA PRO A 404 43.09 78.96 -20.06
C PRO A 404 42.08 78.95 -18.91
N ARG A 405 41.16 79.93 -18.83
CA ARG A 405 40.10 79.95 -17.81
C ARG A 405 39.13 78.80 -18.02
N LEU A 406 38.63 78.64 -19.25
CA LEU A 406 37.74 77.55 -19.63
C LEU A 406 38.41 76.18 -19.43
N THR A 407 39.72 76.08 -19.72
CA THR A 407 40.48 74.85 -19.47
C THR A 407 40.48 74.48 -17.99
N ALA A 408 40.79 75.45 -17.10
CA ALA A 408 40.78 75.21 -15.65
C ALA A 408 39.39 74.86 -15.11
N GLU A 409 38.33 75.48 -15.62
CA GLU A 409 36.94 75.16 -15.26
C GLU A 409 36.57 73.72 -15.65
N LEU A 410 36.94 73.28 -16.86
CA LEU A 410 36.66 71.93 -17.34
C LEU A 410 37.56 70.87 -16.66
N ASP A 411 38.80 71.22 -16.32
CA ASP A 411 39.68 70.41 -15.46
C ASP A 411 39.04 70.17 -14.09
N GLN A 412 38.52 71.24 -13.48
CA GLN A 412 37.83 71.14 -12.20
C GLN A 412 36.56 70.29 -12.28
N SER A 413 35.75 70.43 -13.35
CA SER A 413 34.56 69.59 -13.58
C SER A 413 34.89 68.10 -13.68
N ILE A 414 35.99 67.74 -14.35
CA ILE A 414 36.47 66.35 -14.39
C ILE A 414 36.91 65.88 -13.01
N ALA A 415 37.68 66.70 -12.26
CA ALA A 415 38.12 66.35 -10.91
C ALA A 415 36.93 66.14 -9.95
N ASP A 416 35.89 66.96 -10.07
CA ASP A 416 34.66 66.82 -9.28
C ASP A 416 33.92 65.52 -9.67
N ALA A 417 33.83 65.18 -10.96
CA ALA A 417 33.23 63.93 -11.42
C ALA A 417 34.03 62.69 -10.98
N GLU A 418 35.36 62.75 -10.97
CA GLU A 418 36.24 61.69 -10.44
C GLU A 418 36.01 61.49 -8.94
N ALA A 419 35.84 62.59 -8.18
CA ALA A 419 35.50 62.51 -6.77
C ALA A 419 34.13 61.85 -6.52
N VAL A 420 33.13 62.12 -7.37
CA VAL A 420 31.81 61.45 -7.31
C VAL A 420 31.92 59.95 -7.58
N VAL A 421 32.72 59.54 -8.58
CA VAL A 421 32.97 58.11 -8.86
C VAL A 421 33.69 57.44 -7.69
N ALA A 422 34.71 58.10 -7.12
CA ALA A 422 35.43 57.58 -5.96
C ALA A 422 34.51 57.40 -4.75
N GLU A 423 33.64 58.38 -4.47
CA GLU A 423 32.66 58.30 -3.38
C GLU A 423 31.63 57.18 -3.61
N ALA A 424 31.13 57.03 -4.85
CA ALA A 424 30.15 55.99 -5.19
C ALA A 424 30.71 54.55 -5.07
N ASN A 425 32.02 54.37 -5.27
CA ASN A 425 32.68 53.07 -5.16
C ASN A 425 32.93 52.61 -3.71
N LYS A 426 33.07 53.54 -2.75
CA LYS A 426 33.37 53.22 -1.34
C LYS A 426 32.49 52.12 -0.73
N PRO A 427 31.15 52.15 -0.87
CA PRO A 427 30.28 51.14 -0.24
C PRO A 427 30.19 49.79 -1.00
N ILE A 428 30.73 49.65 -2.21
CA ILE A 428 30.52 48.45 -3.03
C ILE A 428 31.19 47.21 -2.47
N GLU A 429 32.45 47.31 -2.03
CA GLU A 429 33.19 46.16 -1.54
C GLU A 429 32.61 45.62 -0.22
N GLU A 430 32.21 46.52 0.68
CA GLU A 430 31.48 46.17 1.90
C GLU A 430 30.13 45.50 1.58
N ALA A 431 29.36 46.06 0.63
CA ALA A 431 28.10 45.48 0.20
C ALA A 431 28.27 44.09 -0.43
N ARG A 432 29.31 43.89 -1.25
CA ARG A 432 29.67 42.58 -1.85
C ARG A 432 30.05 41.55 -0.81
N SER A 433 30.79 41.95 0.23
CA SER A 433 31.09 41.06 1.36
C SER A 433 29.81 40.69 2.10
N SER A 434 28.99 41.69 2.48
CA SER A 434 27.75 41.44 3.20
C SER A 434 26.78 40.54 2.42
N PHE A 435 26.71 40.71 1.10
CA PHE A 435 25.88 39.86 0.25
C PHE A 435 26.36 38.41 0.23
N ARG A 436 27.68 38.18 0.16
CA ARG A 436 28.25 36.83 0.25
C ARG A 436 27.92 36.20 1.61
N ASP A 437 28.06 36.94 2.69
CA ASP A 437 27.75 36.45 4.04
C ASP A 437 26.27 36.07 4.17
N VAL A 438 25.37 36.91 3.67
CA VAL A 438 23.93 36.63 3.67
C VAL A 438 23.59 35.44 2.76
N SER A 439 24.19 35.35 1.56
CA SER A 439 23.99 34.21 0.65
C SER A 439 24.45 32.89 1.27
N ASN A 440 25.58 32.90 1.97
CA ASN A 440 26.06 31.73 2.71
C ASN A 440 25.09 31.36 3.84
N ALA A 441 24.63 32.35 4.62
CA ALA A 441 23.66 32.11 5.69
C ALA A 441 22.32 31.54 5.16
N THR A 442 21.85 31.97 3.98
CA THR A 442 20.67 31.37 3.34
C THR A 442 20.92 29.92 2.94
N ALA A 443 22.09 29.61 2.36
CA ALA A 443 22.46 28.23 2.02
C ALA A 443 22.51 27.33 3.26
N GLU A 444 23.15 27.80 4.34
CA GLU A 444 23.18 27.11 5.64
C GLU A 444 21.78 26.88 6.21
N ALA A 445 20.87 27.86 6.09
CA ALA A 445 19.48 27.72 6.53
C ALA A 445 18.71 26.65 5.73
N ARG A 446 18.95 26.54 4.41
CA ARG A 446 18.38 25.47 3.56
C ARG A 446 18.91 24.11 3.99
N ASP A 447 20.23 23.99 4.10
CA ASP A 447 20.89 22.74 4.49
C ASP A 447 20.42 22.28 5.89
N ALA A 448 20.28 23.21 6.84
CA ALA A 448 19.78 22.91 8.17
C ALA A 448 18.33 22.39 8.15
N LEU A 449 17.45 22.98 7.33
CA LEU A 449 16.08 22.50 7.16
C LEU A 449 16.03 21.09 6.58
N ASP A 450 16.80 20.83 5.52
CA ASP A 450 16.82 19.52 4.86
C ASP A 450 17.47 18.45 5.73
N ALA A 451 18.54 18.78 6.45
CA ALA A 451 19.15 17.89 7.44
C ALA A 451 18.15 17.54 8.55
N ALA A 452 17.44 18.52 9.11
CA ALA A 452 16.45 18.29 10.15
C ALA A 452 15.29 17.39 9.67
N ARG A 453 14.84 17.53 8.41
CA ARG A 453 13.81 16.66 7.83
C ARG A 453 14.28 15.21 7.69
N LYS A 454 15.49 15.00 7.17
CA LYS A 454 16.07 13.65 7.00
C LYS A 454 16.30 12.96 8.35
N ASP A 455 16.80 13.70 9.32
CA ASP A 455 17.01 13.22 10.69
C ASP A 455 15.67 12.86 11.37
N ALA A 456 14.65 13.73 11.24
CA ALA A 456 13.29 13.45 11.70
C ALA A 456 12.71 12.18 11.06
N GLU A 457 12.79 12.03 9.74
CA GLU A 457 12.32 10.83 9.03
C GLU A 457 13.01 9.57 9.55
N THR A 458 14.33 9.63 9.75
CA THR A 458 15.13 8.50 10.24
C THR A 458 14.67 8.07 11.63
N ARG A 459 14.55 9.02 12.58
CA ARG A 459 14.09 8.73 13.94
C ARG A 459 12.65 8.19 13.97
N GLN A 460 11.77 8.74 13.14
CA GLN A 460 10.38 8.28 13.06
C GLN A 460 10.28 6.86 12.45
N LYS A 461 11.12 6.55 11.46
CA LYS A 461 11.19 5.20 10.87
C LYS A 461 11.66 4.17 11.90
N GLU A 462 12.66 4.52 12.69
CA GLU A 462 13.18 3.67 13.77
C GLU A 462 12.09 3.33 14.80
N LEU A 463 11.35 4.34 15.29
CA LEU A 463 10.23 4.11 16.21
C LEU A 463 9.11 3.26 15.59
N ARG A 464 8.77 3.47 14.31
CA ARG A 464 7.80 2.61 13.60
C ARG A 464 8.28 1.17 13.49
N SER A 465 9.59 0.97 13.27
CA SER A 465 10.18 -0.37 13.22
C SER A 465 10.06 -1.08 14.57
N GLN A 466 10.38 -0.38 15.67
CA GLN A 466 10.24 -0.90 17.03
C GLN A 466 8.78 -1.24 17.37
N ILE A 467 7.82 -0.40 16.98
CA ILE A 467 6.39 -0.68 17.14
C ILE A 467 6.01 -1.98 16.40
N ASN A 468 6.41 -2.11 15.14
CA ASN A 468 6.11 -3.31 14.34
C ASN A 468 6.74 -4.58 14.94
N GLU A 469 7.95 -4.48 15.50
CA GLU A 469 8.60 -5.58 16.19
C GLU A 469 7.84 -6.00 17.46
N GLN A 470 7.41 -5.03 18.27
CA GLN A 470 6.59 -5.30 19.46
C GLN A 470 5.21 -5.86 19.09
N GLU A 471 4.57 -5.39 18.01
CA GLU A 471 3.30 -5.94 17.52
C GLU A 471 3.44 -7.39 17.05
N LYS A 472 4.58 -7.75 16.42
CA LYS A 472 4.91 -9.15 16.11
C LYS A 472 5.12 -9.97 17.38
N ALA A 473 5.84 -9.43 18.36
CA ALA A 473 6.05 -10.08 19.66
C ALA A 473 4.71 -10.33 20.38
N LEU A 474 3.78 -9.37 20.34
CA LEU A 474 2.44 -9.51 20.90
C LEU A 474 1.68 -10.67 20.23
N LYS A 475 1.69 -10.73 18.89
CA LYS A 475 1.05 -11.82 18.14
C LYS A 475 1.65 -13.18 18.46
N ASN A 476 2.97 -13.26 18.64
CA ASN A 476 3.63 -14.49 19.04
C ASN A 476 3.22 -14.91 20.46
N GLN A 477 3.10 -13.97 21.39
CA GLN A 477 2.61 -14.27 22.75
C GLN A 477 1.13 -14.68 22.78
N GLN A 478 0.29 -14.15 21.89
CA GLN A 478 -1.09 -14.60 21.72
C GLN A 478 -1.17 -16.06 21.25
N LYS A 479 -0.31 -16.44 20.29
CA LYS A 479 -0.21 -17.84 19.86
C LYS A 479 0.27 -18.76 20.98
N ALA A 480 1.32 -18.37 21.69
CA ALA A 480 1.83 -19.14 22.82
C ALA A 480 0.78 -19.31 23.94
N GLN A 481 -0.05 -18.28 24.18
CA GLN A 481 -1.19 -18.40 25.10
C GLN A 481 -2.21 -19.42 24.59
N GLN A 482 -2.58 -19.36 23.31
CA GLN A 482 -3.56 -20.29 22.73
C GLN A 482 -3.05 -21.73 22.78
N GLU A 483 -1.80 -21.97 22.36
CA GLU A 483 -1.18 -23.30 22.39
C GLU A 483 -1.14 -23.87 23.83
N ALA A 484 -0.78 -23.04 24.82
CA ALA A 484 -0.79 -23.44 26.22
C ALA A 484 -2.21 -23.69 26.76
N GLN A 485 -3.22 -22.97 26.26
CA GLN A 485 -4.62 -23.18 26.63
C GLN A 485 -5.14 -24.49 26.04
N ASP A 486 -4.88 -24.75 24.75
CA ASP A 486 -5.26 -26.00 24.09
C ASP A 486 -4.61 -27.22 24.80
N ASP A 487 -3.34 -27.11 25.19
CA ASP A 487 -2.67 -28.14 25.99
C ASP A 487 -3.28 -28.33 27.39
N ALA A 488 -3.75 -27.26 28.03
CA ALA A 488 -4.43 -27.35 29.32
C ALA A 488 -5.80 -28.01 29.20
N ASP A 489 -6.54 -27.71 28.13
CA ASP A 489 -7.86 -28.27 27.84
C ASP A 489 -7.74 -29.76 27.46
N ASN A 490 -6.74 -30.14 26.65
CA ASN A 490 -6.43 -31.55 26.36
C ASN A 490 -6.11 -32.35 27.64
N ALA A 491 -5.30 -31.78 28.55
CA ALA A 491 -5.02 -32.43 29.83
C ALA A 491 -6.28 -32.54 30.71
N ALA A 492 -7.18 -31.56 30.65
CA ALA A 492 -8.46 -31.59 31.36
C ALA A 492 -9.41 -32.66 30.81
N GLU A 493 -9.44 -32.85 29.49
CA GLU A 493 -10.25 -33.89 28.84
C GLU A 493 -9.78 -35.29 29.22
N ILE A 494 -8.46 -35.55 29.19
CA ILE A 494 -7.88 -36.83 29.63
C ILE A 494 -8.19 -37.08 31.11
N LEU A 495 -8.12 -36.05 31.96
CA LEU A 495 -8.51 -36.17 33.37
C LEU A 495 -10.00 -36.50 33.52
N ALA A 496 -10.87 -35.89 32.72
CA ALA A 496 -12.30 -36.15 32.75
C ALA A 496 -12.64 -37.58 32.34
N ASP A 497 -12.07 -38.07 31.23
CA ASP A 497 -12.20 -39.45 30.75
C ASP A 497 -11.71 -40.46 31.80
N ALA A 498 -10.50 -40.24 32.34
CA ALA A 498 -9.94 -41.12 33.36
C ALA A 498 -10.80 -41.17 34.63
N ASN A 499 -11.35 -40.03 35.05
CA ASN A 499 -12.25 -39.97 36.22
C ASN A 499 -13.61 -40.63 35.94
N ASP A 500 -14.17 -40.50 34.75
CA ASP A 500 -15.41 -41.17 34.35
C ASP A 500 -15.24 -42.69 34.36
N ILE A 501 -14.18 -43.19 33.72
CA ILE A 501 -13.86 -44.62 33.68
C ILE A 501 -13.69 -45.18 35.10
N HIS A 502 -12.94 -44.47 35.94
CA HIS A 502 -12.68 -44.90 37.31
C HIS A 502 -13.92 -44.84 38.21
N ALA A 503 -14.79 -43.84 38.01
CA ALA A 503 -16.05 -43.72 38.75
C ALA A 503 -17.08 -44.78 38.36
N HIS A 504 -16.97 -45.35 37.16
CA HIS A 504 -17.95 -46.27 36.58
C HIS A 504 -17.36 -47.64 36.18
N PRO A 505 -16.89 -48.46 37.14
CA PRO A 505 -16.40 -49.81 36.85
C PRO A 505 -17.51 -50.75 36.35
N GLU A 506 -18.77 -50.47 36.68
CA GLU A 506 -19.93 -51.23 36.20
C GLU A 506 -20.11 -51.17 34.68
N ILE A 507 -19.77 -50.04 34.04
CA ILE A 507 -19.84 -49.90 32.58
C ILE A 507 -18.81 -50.83 31.93
N THR A 508 -17.59 -50.86 32.45
CA THR A 508 -16.52 -51.76 31.97
C THR A 508 -16.93 -53.23 32.11
N GLN A 509 -17.59 -53.61 33.19
CA GLN A 509 -18.10 -54.97 33.40
C GLN A 509 -19.25 -55.31 32.44
N GLN A 510 -20.20 -54.40 32.25
CA GLN A 510 -21.32 -54.57 31.32
C GLN A 510 -20.84 -54.68 29.88
N LEU A 511 -19.87 -53.87 29.49
CA LEU A 511 -19.25 -53.91 28.15
C LEU A 511 -18.57 -55.26 27.90
N ALA A 512 -17.80 -55.77 28.86
CA ALA A 512 -17.20 -57.10 28.76
C ALA A 512 -18.26 -58.21 28.59
N ALA A 513 -19.32 -58.18 29.40
CA ALA A 513 -20.41 -59.15 29.28
C ALA A 513 -21.17 -59.04 27.95
N ARG A 514 -21.33 -57.82 27.42
CA ARG A 514 -21.95 -57.56 26.12
C ARG A 514 -21.10 -58.14 24.99
N ILE A 515 -19.79 -57.90 24.98
CA ILE A 515 -18.87 -58.46 23.98
C ILE A 515 -18.93 -59.99 23.98
N ASP A 516 -18.94 -60.63 25.16
CA ASP A 516 -19.06 -62.08 25.26
C ASP A 516 -20.39 -62.60 24.67
N SER A 517 -21.49 -61.87 24.90
CA SER A 517 -22.81 -62.17 24.32
C SER A 517 -22.80 -61.97 22.80
N ASP A 518 -22.25 -60.85 22.31
CA ASP A 518 -22.23 -60.50 20.90
C ASP A 518 -21.36 -61.48 20.10
N LYS A 519 -20.24 -61.96 20.65
CA LYS A 519 -19.44 -63.05 20.05
C LYS A 519 -20.19 -64.37 19.96
N GLN A 520 -20.96 -64.72 20.99
CA GLN A 520 -21.81 -65.92 20.95
C GLN A 520 -22.89 -65.78 19.88
N TYR A 521 -23.50 -64.59 19.78
CA TYR A 521 -24.49 -64.28 18.75
C TYR A 521 -23.88 -64.30 17.33
N GLN A 522 -22.69 -63.74 17.16
CA GLN A 522 -21.92 -63.77 15.91
C GLN A 522 -21.64 -65.22 15.46
N ALA A 523 -21.23 -66.09 16.39
CA ALA A 523 -21.02 -67.51 16.10
C ALA A 523 -22.31 -68.21 15.63
N GLN A 524 -23.47 -67.87 16.21
CA GLN A 524 -24.77 -68.36 15.75
C GLN A 524 -25.14 -67.82 14.37
N GLN A 525 -24.88 -66.52 14.11
CA GLN A 525 -25.14 -65.89 12.82
C GLN A 525 -24.25 -66.44 11.71
N MET A 526 -22.99 -66.78 11.98
CA MET A 526 -22.12 -67.47 11.02
C MET A 526 -22.75 -68.79 10.56
N GLN A 527 -23.28 -69.59 11.50
CA GLN A 527 -23.96 -70.85 11.16
C GLN A 527 -25.23 -70.62 10.34
N GLN A 528 -25.98 -69.55 10.64
CA GLN A 528 -27.16 -69.16 9.86
C GLN A 528 -26.78 -68.73 8.45
N VAL A 529 -25.75 -67.90 8.28
CA VAL A 529 -25.20 -67.50 6.98
C VAL A 529 -24.73 -68.72 6.19
N GLU A 530 -24.04 -69.68 6.81
CA GLU A 530 -23.65 -70.94 6.15
C GLU A 530 -24.86 -71.78 5.72
N SER A 531 -25.91 -71.83 6.54
CA SER A 531 -27.16 -72.50 6.20
C SER A 531 -27.90 -71.79 5.05
N LEU A 532 -27.88 -70.45 5.02
CA LEU A 532 -28.43 -69.63 3.94
C LEU A 532 -27.61 -69.79 2.67
N ALA A 533 -26.28 -69.94 2.77
CA ALA A 533 -25.41 -70.26 1.65
C ALA A 533 -25.70 -71.66 1.08
N ALA A 534 -25.91 -72.65 1.96
CA ALA A 534 -26.23 -74.02 1.58
C ALA A 534 -27.63 -74.13 0.96
N THR A 535 -28.62 -73.42 1.48
CA THR A 535 -29.97 -73.34 0.90
C THR A 535 -29.97 -72.57 -0.42
N GLU A 536 -29.26 -71.43 -0.51
CA GLU A 536 -29.05 -70.73 -1.78
C GLU A 536 -28.41 -71.66 -2.82
N LYS A 537 -27.38 -72.42 -2.44
CA LYS A 537 -26.71 -73.41 -3.31
C LYS A 537 -27.67 -74.53 -3.72
N ASN A 538 -28.47 -75.06 -2.80
CA ASN A 538 -29.47 -76.10 -3.07
C ASN A 538 -30.58 -75.59 -4.01
N VAL A 539 -31.09 -74.37 -3.79
CA VAL A 539 -32.07 -73.73 -4.69
C VAL A 539 -31.45 -73.52 -6.08
N ARG A 540 -30.18 -73.11 -6.16
CA ARG A 540 -29.42 -73.01 -7.43
C ARG A 540 -29.24 -74.39 -8.10
N GLU A 541 -29.03 -75.47 -7.35
CA GLU A 541 -28.88 -76.83 -7.86
C GLU A 541 -30.20 -77.45 -8.31
N GLN A 542 -31.29 -77.26 -7.56
CA GLN A 542 -32.64 -77.70 -7.92
C GLN A 542 -33.15 -76.96 -9.16
N THR A 543 -32.89 -75.66 -9.27
CA THR A 543 -33.21 -74.90 -10.48
C THR A 543 -32.36 -75.34 -11.68
N ARG A 544 -31.07 -75.68 -11.51
CA ARG A 544 -30.25 -76.29 -12.58
C ARG A 544 -30.73 -77.67 -13.01
N THR A 545 -31.12 -78.51 -12.05
CA THR A 545 -31.58 -79.88 -12.29
C THR A 545 -32.96 -79.90 -12.94
N SER A 546 -33.85 -79.00 -12.51
CA SER A 546 -35.14 -78.75 -13.16
C SER A 546 -34.94 -78.21 -14.57
N ARG A 547 -34.02 -77.25 -14.79
CA ARG A 547 -33.64 -76.79 -16.14
C ARG A 547 -33.08 -77.92 -17.02
N LEU A 548 -32.25 -78.82 -16.49
CA LEU A 548 -31.71 -79.97 -17.23
C LEU A 548 -32.77 -81.02 -17.56
N LYS A 549 -33.67 -81.34 -16.64
CA LYS A 549 -34.82 -82.21 -16.89
C LYS A 549 -35.80 -81.58 -17.86
N PHE A 550 -36.00 -80.27 -17.79
CA PHE A 550 -36.81 -79.50 -18.72
C PHE A 550 -36.21 -79.51 -20.13
N VAL A 551 -34.91 -79.22 -20.27
CA VAL A 551 -34.19 -79.33 -21.55
C VAL A 551 -34.21 -80.78 -22.05
N GLY A 552 -34.08 -81.77 -21.17
CA GLY A 552 -34.18 -83.19 -21.51
C GLY A 552 -35.57 -83.61 -21.97
N ILE A 553 -36.64 -83.12 -21.35
CA ILE A 553 -38.04 -83.37 -21.74
C ILE A 553 -38.36 -82.66 -23.05
N VAL A 554 -37.96 -81.39 -23.21
CA VAL A 554 -38.11 -80.66 -24.47
C VAL A 554 -37.34 -81.36 -25.59
N ALA A 555 -36.10 -81.79 -25.34
CA ALA A 555 -35.31 -82.58 -26.30
C ALA A 555 -35.99 -83.92 -26.62
N ALA A 556 -36.54 -84.63 -25.62
CA ALA A 556 -37.26 -85.89 -25.81
C ALA A 556 -38.56 -85.70 -26.62
N ILE A 557 -39.28 -84.60 -26.40
CA ILE A 557 -40.47 -84.23 -27.19
C ILE A 557 -40.05 -83.90 -28.63
N VAL A 558 -38.98 -83.13 -28.83
CA VAL A 558 -38.45 -82.83 -30.18
C VAL A 558 -38.01 -84.11 -30.89
N VAL A 559 -37.34 -85.04 -30.19
CA VAL A 559 -36.96 -86.36 -30.72
C VAL A 559 -38.18 -87.23 -31.00
N ALA A 560 -39.20 -87.24 -30.13
CA ALA A 560 -40.44 -87.99 -30.35
C ALA A 560 -41.24 -87.43 -31.55
N VAL A 561 -41.27 -86.12 -31.73
CA VAL A 561 -41.85 -85.46 -32.92
C VAL A 561 -41.02 -85.80 -34.16
N ALA A 562 -39.70 -85.76 -34.08
CA ALA A 562 -38.82 -86.18 -35.18
C ALA A 562 -39.00 -87.67 -35.54
N LEU A 563 -39.18 -88.55 -34.55
CA LEU A 563 -39.48 -89.97 -34.75
C LEU A 563 -40.89 -90.20 -35.28
N LEU A 564 -41.89 -89.42 -34.87
CA LEU A 564 -43.23 -89.45 -35.44
C LEU A 564 -43.20 -89.00 -36.90
N ILE A 565 -42.45 -87.96 -37.23
CA ILE A 565 -42.21 -87.54 -38.62
C ILE A 565 -41.47 -88.65 -39.39
N PHE A 566 -40.45 -89.27 -38.79
CA PHE A 566 -39.71 -90.37 -39.41
C PHE A 566 -40.58 -91.62 -39.65
N CYS A 567 -41.39 -92.04 -38.67
CA CYS A 567 -42.36 -93.13 -38.82
C CYS A 567 -43.44 -92.77 -39.84
N TRP A 568 -43.91 -91.53 -39.89
CA TRP A 568 -44.89 -91.10 -40.88
C TRP A 568 -44.30 -91.10 -42.31
N THR A 569 -43.03 -90.72 -42.47
CA THR A 569 -42.35 -90.72 -43.78
C THR A 569 -41.91 -92.10 -44.26
N THR A 570 -41.68 -93.07 -43.37
CA THR A 570 -41.21 -94.43 -43.72
C THR A 570 -42.35 -95.45 -43.87
N PHE A 571 -43.51 -95.24 -43.24
CA PHE A 571 -44.66 -96.15 -43.33
C PHE A 571 -45.74 -95.74 -44.36
N MET A 572 -45.56 -94.64 -45.09
CA MET A 572 -46.44 -94.19 -46.19
C MET A 572 -45.76 -94.18 -47.57
N LYS A 573 -44.85 -95.13 -47.84
CA LYS A 573 -44.38 -95.40 -49.21
C LYS A 573 -44.26 -96.88 -49.49
#